data_AF-A0A820KSX8-F1
#
_entry.id   AF-A0A820KSX8-F1
#
_cell.length_a   1.000
_cell.length_b   1.000
_cell.length_c   1.000
_cell.angle_alpha   90.00
_cell.angle_beta   90.00
_cell.angle_gamma   90.00
#
_symmetry.space_group_name_H-M   'P 1'
#
loop_
_entity.id
_entity.type
_entity.pdbx_description
1 polymer ?
#
loop_
_entity_poly.entity_id
_entity_poly.type
_entity_poly.pdbx_seq_one_letter_code
_entity_poly.pdbx_strand_id
1 'polypeptide(L)'
;EEISLKPVRMQTIVYDHKSKLSYGTKISASILKIPYASTSVKVVNEDCLIIYQKLVSEGRRPLLLNMANQTNPGGGYRKGDGAQEENLFRRSNYYQSLDVEIAADDASERLHCNDKYELKPISKRDSFYPMDEFGAIYTTDITVFRQIE
;
A
#
# COMPACT_ATOMS: atom_id res chain seq x y z
N GLU A 1 -32.59 -9.95 -11.33
CA GLU A 1 -31.68 -10.43 -10.28
C GLU A 1 -30.86 -9.26 -9.80
N GLU A 2 -31.00 -8.88 -8.53
CA GLU A 2 -30.14 -7.86 -7.91
C GLU A 2 -28.86 -8.54 -7.45
N ILE A 3 -27.75 -8.22 -8.09
CA ILE A 3 -26.43 -8.66 -7.65
C ILE A 3 -26.05 -7.77 -6.47
N SER A 4 -26.24 -8.29 -5.25
CA SER A 4 -25.67 -7.69 -4.04
C SER A 4 -24.16 -7.90 -4.07
N LEU A 5 -23.45 -6.99 -4.72
CA LEU A 5 -22.01 -6.88 -4.54
C LEU A 5 -21.79 -6.43 -3.10
N LYS A 6 -21.23 -7.29 -2.25
CA LYS A 6 -20.57 -6.79 -1.04
C LYS A 6 -19.41 -5.95 -1.57
N PRO A 7 -19.42 -4.62 -1.42
CA PRO A 7 -18.29 -3.82 -1.88
C PRO A 7 -17.08 -4.33 -1.08
N VAL A 8 -16.06 -4.81 -1.79
CA VAL A 8 -14.79 -5.12 -1.16
C VAL A 8 -14.33 -3.81 -0.55
N ARG A 9 -14.26 -3.77 0.78
CA ARG A 9 -13.91 -2.57 1.52
C ARG A 9 -12.40 -2.47 1.53
N MET A 10 -11.87 -1.33 1.07
CA MET A 10 -10.46 -1.01 1.17
C MET A 10 -9.96 -1.32 2.58
N GLN A 11 -8.82 -2.00 2.69
CA GLN A 11 -8.15 -2.26 3.95
C GLN A 11 -6.80 -1.56 3.96
N THR A 12 -6.50 -0.91 5.07
CA THR A 12 -5.21 -0.27 5.31
C THR A 12 -4.59 -0.83 6.56
N ILE A 13 -3.43 -1.48 6.40
CA ILE A 13 -2.71 -2.15 7.48
C ILE A 13 -1.41 -1.40 7.74
N VAL A 14 -1.22 -0.95 8.97
CA VAL A 14 0.05 -0.39 9.44
C VAL A 14 0.89 -1.48 10.09
N TYR A 15 2.15 -1.47 9.72
CA TYR A 15 3.22 -2.23 10.33
C TYR A 15 4.23 -1.26 10.93
N ASP A 16 4.64 -1.49 12.16
CA ASP A 16 5.71 -0.76 12.85
C ASP A 16 6.94 -1.65 13.08
N HIS A 17 7.98 -1.08 13.69
CA HIS A 17 9.17 -1.81 14.08
C HIS A 17 8.87 -3.05 14.97
N LYS A 18 7.84 -3.03 15.81
CA LYS A 18 7.46 -4.16 16.69
C LYS A 18 6.83 -5.30 15.91
N SER A 19 6.08 -4.97 14.86
CA SER A 19 5.40 -5.94 13.99
C SER A 19 6.32 -6.63 12.97
N LYS A 20 7.48 -6.03 12.66
CA LYS A 20 8.39 -6.47 11.59
C LYS A 20 9.74 -6.97 12.07
N LEU A 21 10.26 -6.44 13.18
CA LEU A 21 11.59 -6.78 13.66
C LEU A 21 11.52 -7.87 14.72
N SER A 22 11.46 -9.13 14.28
CA SER A 22 12.02 -10.19 15.11
C SER A 22 13.54 -10.06 15.10
N TYR A 23 14.21 -10.12 16.25
CA TYR A 23 15.67 -10.29 16.31
C TYR A 23 16.06 -11.39 15.33
N GLY A 24 16.91 -11.04 14.35
CA GLY A 24 17.23 -11.90 13.22
C GLY A 24 17.75 -13.25 13.68
N THR A 25 16.87 -14.25 13.74
CA THR A 25 17.29 -15.63 13.86
C THR A 25 18.11 -15.94 12.62
N LYS A 26 19.29 -16.57 12.77
CA LYS A 26 20.02 -17.09 11.60
C LYS A 26 19.10 -18.11 10.91
N ILE A 27 18.43 -17.70 9.84
CA ILE A 27 17.58 -18.59 9.05
C ILE A 27 18.52 -19.44 8.20
N SER A 28 18.55 -20.74 8.48
CA SER A 28 19.25 -21.68 7.61
C SER A 28 18.66 -21.62 6.21
N ALA A 29 19.50 -21.63 5.17
CA ALA A 29 19.06 -21.67 3.78
C ALA A 29 18.14 -22.87 3.48
N SER A 30 18.25 -23.96 4.26
CA SER A 30 17.35 -25.12 4.18
C SER A 30 15.91 -24.85 4.66
N ILE A 31 15.70 -23.80 5.46
CA ILE A 31 14.38 -23.38 5.98
C ILE A 31 13.72 -22.37 5.02
N LEU A 32 14.54 -21.62 4.26
CA LEU A 32 14.06 -20.75 3.19
C LEU A 32 13.56 -21.61 2.02
N LYS A 33 12.26 -21.93 2.02
CA LYS A 33 11.57 -22.39 0.82
C LYS A 33 11.68 -21.30 -0.23
N ILE A 34 12.60 -21.45 -1.17
CA ILE A 34 12.71 -20.56 -2.33
C ILE A 34 11.46 -20.83 -3.19
N PRO A 35 10.49 -19.89 -3.27
CA PRO A 35 9.22 -20.17 -3.93
C PRO A 35 9.37 -20.29 -5.46
N TYR A 36 10.49 -19.80 -6.01
CA TYR A 36 10.77 -19.79 -7.44
C TYR A 36 12.25 -20.12 -7.71
N ALA A 37 12.54 -20.82 -8.80
CA ALA A 37 13.91 -21.21 -9.16
C ALA A 37 14.83 -20.02 -9.51
N SER A 38 14.26 -18.89 -9.94
CA SER A 38 15.00 -17.67 -10.27
C SER A 38 14.11 -16.43 -10.19
N THR A 39 14.74 -15.26 -10.09
CA THR A 39 14.08 -13.94 -10.11
C THR A 39 14.48 -13.21 -11.39
N SER A 40 13.50 -12.80 -12.20
CA SER A 40 13.75 -11.92 -13.35
C SER A 40 13.69 -10.47 -12.91
N VAL A 41 14.76 -9.72 -13.18
CA VAL A 41 14.85 -8.28 -12.86
C VAL A 41 14.91 -7.50 -14.17
N LYS A 42 14.10 -6.44 -14.28
CA LYS A 42 14.07 -5.54 -15.44
C LYS A 42 14.06 -4.09 -14.96
N VAL A 43 14.82 -3.25 -15.65
CA VAL A 43 14.82 -1.80 -15.44
C VAL A 43 14.22 -1.17 -16.70
N VAL A 44 13.19 -0.34 -16.51
CA VAL A 44 12.44 0.30 -17.59
C VAL A 44 12.26 1.78 -17.24
N ASN A 45 12.34 2.64 -18.25
CA ASN A 45 12.03 4.06 -18.10
C ASN A 45 10.55 4.28 -18.44
N GLU A 46 9.67 3.97 -17.49
CA GLU A 46 8.21 3.99 -17.68
C GLU A 46 7.50 4.32 -16.36
N ASP A 47 6.32 4.91 -16.44
CA ASP A 47 5.50 5.22 -15.27
C ASP A 47 5.03 3.94 -14.54
N CYS A 48 5.04 4.01 -13.21
CA CYS A 48 4.72 2.86 -12.37
C CYS A 48 3.29 2.34 -12.58
N LEU A 49 2.31 3.21 -12.83
CA LEU A 49 0.93 2.80 -13.08
C LEU A 49 0.76 2.20 -14.48
N ILE A 50 1.54 2.63 -15.47
CA ILE A 50 1.56 2.01 -16.81
C ILE A 50 2.12 0.59 -16.73
N ILE A 51 3.25 0.40 -16.05
CA ILE A 51 3.80 -0.94 -15.82
C ILE A 51 2.85 -1.81 -15.00
N TYR A 52 2.22 -1.25 -13.96
CA TYR A 52 1.22 -1.97 -13.16
C TYR A 52 0.05 -2.46 -14.02
N GLN A 53 -0.53 -1.57 -14.83
CA GLN A 53 -1.62 -1.90 -15.74
C GLN A 53 -1.21 -2.98 -16.74
N LYS A 54 -0.02 -2.87 -17.32
CA LYS A 54 0.52 -3.89 -18.24
C LYS A 54 0.62 -5.25 -17.55
N LEU A 55 1.21 -5.33 -16.36
CA LEU A 55 1.33 -6.57 -15.61
C LEU A 55 -0.04 -7.16 -15.26
N VAL A 56 -1.01 -6.34 -14.87
CA VAL A 56 -2.40 -6.78 -14.63
C VAL A 56 -3.02 -7.35 -15.91
N SER A 57 -2.83 -6.70 -17.06
CA SER A 57 -3.32 -7.19 -18.36
C SER A 57 -2.70 -8.53 -18.78
N GLU A 58 -1.49 -8.83 -18.31
CA GLU A 58 -0.82 -10.13 -18.46
C GLU A 58 -1.30 -11.17 -17.43
N GLY A 59 -2.35 -10.87 -16.65
CA GLY A 59 -2.90 -11.76 -15.63
C GLY A 59 -2.09 -11.84 -14.34
N ARG A 60 -1.15 -10.91 -14.10
CA ARG A 60 -0.36 -10.84 -12.87
C ARG A 60 -1.12 -10.13 -11.75
N ARG A 61 -0.67 -10.34 -10.51
CA ARG A 61 -1.12 -9.62 -9.30
C ARG A 61 0.04 -8.83 -8.69
N PRO A 62 0.48 -7.74 -9.34
CA PRO A 62 1.64 -6.98 -8.88
C PRO A 62 1.37 -6.23 -7.58
N LEU A 63 2.42 -6.01 -6.80
CA LEU A 63 2.46 -5.02 -5.72
C LEU A 63 3.19 -3.78 -6.23
N LEU A 64 2.67 -2.61 -5.86
CA LEU A 64 3.27 -1.32 -6.21
C LEU A 64 3.86 -0.68 -4.96
N LEU A 65 5.13 -0.29 -5.03
CA LEU A 65 5.80 0.45 -3.96
C LEU A 65 5.48 1.95 -4.11
N ASN A 66 4.86 2.55 -3.08
CA ASN A 66 4.75 3.99 -2.95
C ASN A 66 6.06 4.54 -2.37
N MET A 67 6.68 5.53 -3.02
CA MET A 67 7.82 6.27 -2.47
C MET A 67 7.31 7.36 -1.51
N ALA A 68 6.73 6.89 -0.41
CA ALA A 68 5.95 7.72 0.50
C ALA A 68 6.79 8.77 1.24
N ASN A 69 6.23 9.96 1.37
CA ASN A 69 6.67 10.95 2.34
C ASN A 69 6.48 10.38 3.75
N GLN A 70 7.43 10.59 4.67
CA GLN A 70 7.35 10.02 6.01
C GLN A 70 6.32 10.71 6.91
N THR A 71 6.02 11.99 6.67
CA THR A 71 5.26 12.83 7.60
C THR A 71 3.86 13.18 7.09
N ASN A 72 3.67 13.32 5.78
CA ASN A 72 2.41 13.75 5.19
C ASN A 72 1.90 12.70 4.19
N PRO A 73 0.67 12.17 4.35
CA PRO A 73 0.10 11.24 3.41
C PRO A 73 -0.05 11.88 2.03
N GLY A 74 0.52 11.27 1.01
CA GLY A 74 0.45 11.80 -0.36
C GLY A 74 1.37 12.99 -0.60
N GLY A 75 2.29 13.29 0.32
CA GLY A 75 3.25 14.40 0.19
C GLY A 75 2.56 15.73 -0.14
N GLY A 76 2.93 16.30 -1.28
CA GLY A 76 2.40 17.57 -1.78
C GLY A 76 1.25 17.43 -2.78
N TYR A 77 0.53 16.30 -2.83
CA TYR A 77 -0.39 16.03 -3.96
C TYR A 77 -1.47 17.09 -4.17
N ARG A 78 -1.92 17.74 -3.08
CA ARG A 78 -2.88 18.86 -3.09
C ARG A 78 -2.29 20.17 -3.62
N LYS A 79 -0.96 20.34 -3.55
CA LYS A 79 -0.23 21.54 -4.00
C LYS A 79 0.22 21.46 -5.46
N GLY A 80 0.11 20.29 -6.08
CA GLY A 80 0.51 20.06 -7.47
C GLY A 80 1.91 19.49 -7.66
N ASP A 81 2.55 18.98 -6.59
CA ASP A 81 3.89 18.41 -6.69
C ASP A 81 3.89 17.16 -7.59
N GLY A 82 4.98 16.97 -8.35
CA GLY A 82 5.04 16.02 -9.48
C GLY A 82 5.69 14.66 -9.18
N ALA A 83 5.91 14.29 -7.93
CA ALA A 83 6.57 13.04 -7.59
C ALA A 83 5.65 11.81 -7.73
N GLN A 84 6.24 10.62 -7.55
CA GLN A 84 5.55 9.35 -7.78
C GLN A 84 4.35 9.17 -6.84
N GLU A 85 4.53 9.47 -5.55
CA GLU A 85 3.46 9.39 -4.55
C GLU A 85 2.28 10.30 -4.90
N GLU A 86 2.56 11.56 -5.26
CA GLU A 86 1.53 12.52 -5.58
C GLU A 86 0.70 12.11 -6.80
N ASN A 87 1.36 11.53 -7.80
CA ASN A 87 0.69 10.99 -8.97
C ASN A 87 -0.21 9.79 -8.61
N LEU A 88 0.22 8.91 -7.71
CA LEU A 88 -0.63 7.82 -7.21
C LEU A 88 -1.89 8.38 -6.53
N PHE A 89 -1.72 9.37 -5.63
CA PHE A 89 -2.84 9.97 -4.89
C PHE A 89 -3.83 10.70 -5.80
N ARG A 90 -3.37 11.41 -6.83
CA ARG A 90 -4.25 12.15 -7.77
C ARG A 90 -4.99 11.25 -8.76
N ARG A 91 -4.41 10.11 -9.12
CA ARG A 91 -4.93 9.23 -10.17
C ARG A 91 -5.75 8.05 -9.63
N SER A 92 -5.86 7.93 -8.31
CA SER A 92 -6.55 6.83 -7.65
C SER A 92 -7.37 7.29 -6.45
N ASN A 93 -8.12 6.37 -5.85
CA ASN A 93 -8.82 6.61 -4.59
C ASN A 93 -7.90 6.40 -3.36
N TYR A 94 -6.58 6.31 -3.55
CA TYR A 94 -5.64 5.99 -2.47
C TYR A 94 -5.71 6.96 -1.29
N TYR A 95 -6.07 8.23 -1.53
CA TYR A 95 -6.30 9.20 -0.46
C TYR A 95 -7.34 8.73 0.58
N GLN A 96 -8.32 7.90 0.20
CA GLN A 96 -9.32 7.33 1.12
C GLN A 96 -8.69 6.46 2.21
N SER A 97 -7.52 5.89 1.93
CA SER A 97 -6.74 5.06 2.86
C SER A 97 -6.05 5.90 3.93
N LEU A 98 -5.44 7.02 3.54
CA LEU A 98 -4.40 7.70 4.34
C LEU A 98 -4.75 9.12 4.74
N ASP A 99 -5.57 9.83 3.96
CA ASP A 99 -5.87 11.24 4.18
C ASP A 99 -7.14 11.41 5.03
N VAL A 100 -6.95 11.41 6.35
CA VAL A 100 -8.04 11.48 7.35
C VAL A 100 -8.88 12.76 7.27
N GLU A 101 -8.39 13.81 6.63
CA GLU A 101 -9.12 15.08 6.52
C GLU A 101 -10.24 15.03 5.49
N ILE A 102 -10.07 14.23 4.43
CA ILE A 102 -11.01 14.13 3.30
C ILE A 102 -11.56 12.72 3.08
N ALA A 103 -10.95 11.70 3.65
CA ALA A 103 -11.45 10.34 3.58
C ALA A 103 -12.80 10.25 4.31
N ALA A 104 -13.75 9.52 3.73
CA ALA A 104 -14.96 9.19 4.45
C ALA A 104 -14.64 8.26 5.62
N ASP A 105 -15.41 8.41 6.70
CA ASP A 105 -15.26 7.69 7.96
C ASP A 105 -15.23 6.15 7.83
N ASP A 106 -15.87 5.62 6.78
CA ASP A 106 -16.00 4.21 6.49
C ASP A 106 -15.24 3.77 5.23
N ALA A 107 -14.51 4.68 4.58
CA ALA A 107 -13.88 4.44 3.27
C ALA A 107 -12.82 3.33 3.31
N SER A 108 -12.10 3.18 4.42
CA SER A 108 -11.14 2.10 4.63
C SER A 108 -11.27 1.49 6.03
N GLU A 109 -11.12 0.17 6.11
CA GLU A 109 -10.86 -0.54 7.36
C GLU A 109 -9.40 -0.37 7.78
N ARG A 110 -9.18 0.31 8.91
CA ARG A 110 -7.86 0.68 9.42
C ARG A 110 -7.39 -0.32 10.47
N LEU A 111 -6.27 -1.01 10.20
CA LEU A 111 -5.74 -2.11 11.00
C LEU A 111 -4.28 -1.87 11.40
N HIS A 112 -3.89 -2.30 12.59
CA HIS A 112 -2.52 -2.40 13.06
C HIS A 112 -2.13 -3.88 13.12
N CYS A 113 -0.97 -4.22 12.58
CA CYS A 113 -0.35 -5.51 12.85
C CYS A 113 0.49 -5.41 14.11
N ASN A 114 0.22 -6.23 15.12
CA ASN A 114 1.04 -6.28 16.32
C ASN A 114 2.28 -7.20 16.16
N ASP A 115 3.08 -7.27 17.22
CA ASP A 115 4.27 -8.13 17.37
C ASP A 115 3.97 -9.64 17.29
N LYS A 116 2.70 -10.03 17.47
CA LYS A 116 2.21 -11.41 17.33
C LYS A 116 1.63 -11.71 15.95
N TYR A 117 1.79 -10.81 14.97
CA TYR A 117 1.22 -10.90 13.63
C TYR A 117 -0.32 -10.92 13.59
N GLU A 118 -0.98 -10.41 14.64
CA GLU A 118 -2.43 -10.27 14.67
C GLU A 118 -2.84 -8.89 14.15
N LEU A 119 -3.90 -8.84 13.36
CA LEU A 119 -4.52 -7.60 12.90
C LEU A 119 -5.54 -7.11 13.94
N LYS A 120 -5.37 -5.87 14.40
CA LYS A 120 -6.31 -5.20 15.33
C LYS A 120 -6.87 -3.93 14.70
N PRO A 121 -8.18 -3.65 14.84
CA PRO A 121 -8.74 -2.41 14.36
C PRO A 121 -8.16 -1.22 15.12
N ILE A 122 -7.88 -0.15 14.39
CA ILE A 122 -7.39 1.12 14.92
C ILE A 122 -8.58 2.08 15.07
N SER A 123 -8.55 2.92 16.11
CA SER A 123 -9.62 3.90 16.33
C SER A 123 -9.62 4.98 15.25
N LYS A 124 -10.79 5.55 14.90
CA LYS A 124 -10.99 6.49 13.78
C LYS A 124 -10.09 7.75 13.78
N ARG A 125 -9.35 8.03 14.87
CA ARG A 125 -8.54 9.25 15.02
C ARG A 125 -7.05 9.00 15.11
N ASP A 126 -6.59 7.75 15.07
CA ASP A 126 -5.15 7.49 15.06
C ASP A 126 -4.62 7.71 13.64
N SER A 127 -3.71 8.67 13.54
CA SER A 127 -3.01 8.98 12.29
C SER A 127 -1.96 7.90 12.04
N PHE A 128 -1.97 7.29 10.85
CA PHE A 128 -0.86 6.43 10.38
C PHE A 128 0.44 7.20 10.15
N TYR A 129 0.35 8.53 10.28
CA TYR A 129 1.41 9.48 10.10
C TYR A 129 1.71 10.23 11.41
N PRO A 130 2.97 10.60 11.67
CA PRO A 130 4.14 10.25 10.87
C PRO A 130 4.42 8.74 10.88
N MET A 131 4.95 8.23 9.76
CA MET A 131 5.34 6.83 9.64
C MET A 131 6.54 6.53 10.56
N ASP A 132 6.48 5.37 11.22
CA ASP A 132 7.60 4.81 11.98
C ASP A 132 8.80 4.58 11.07
N GLU A 133 10.03 4.79 11.56
CA GLU A 133 11.28 4.71 10.78
C GLU A 133 11.50 3.34 10.11
N PHE A 134 11.00 2.27 10.74
CA PHE A 134 11.00 0.92 10.18
C PHE A 134 9.58 0.40 9.92
N GLY A 135 8.64 1.33 9.75
CA GLY A 135 7.24 1.04 9.48
C GLY A 135 6.97 0.85 7.99
N ALA A 136 5.81 0.24 7.72
CA ALA A 136 5.27 0.12 6.38
C ALA A 136 3.74 0.20 6.44
N ILE A 137 3.13 0.74 5.38
CA ILE A 137 1.67 0.74 5.23
C ILE A 137 1.32 -0.08 3.99
N TYR A 138 0.41 -1.02 4.16
CA TYR A 138 -0.14 -1.83 3.09
C TYR A 138 -1.61 -1.46 2.87
N THR A 139 -1.98 -1.15 1.64
CA THR A 139 -3.37 -0.81 1.27
C THR A 139 -3.85 -1.71 0.15
N THR A 140 -5.03 -2.31 0.31
CA THR A 140 -5.69 -3.11 -0.74
C THR A 140 -6.75 -2.30 -1.48
N ASP A 141 -7.21 -2.84 -2.62
CA ASP A 141 -8.40 -2.35 -3.33
C ASP A 141 -8.33 -0.87 -3.75
N ILE A 142 -7.10 -0.37 -3.98
CA ILE A 142 -6.89 0.91 -4.61
C ILE A 142 -7.38 0.82 -6.07
N THR A 143 -8.31 1.69 -6.42
CA THR A 143 -8.83 1.87 -7.76
C THR A 143 -8.15 3.06 -8.42
N VAL A 144 -7.44 2.80 -9.51
CA VAL A 144 -6.85 3.83 -10.39
C VAL A 144 -7.88 4.20 -11.45
N PHE A 145 -8.23 5.48 -11.54
CA PHE A 145 -9.28 5.98 -12.44
C PHE A 145 -8.80 7.06 -13.41
N ARG A 146 -7.50 7.41 -13.43
CA ARG A 146 -6.92 8.34 -14.41
C ARG A 146 -5.70 7.75 -15.11
N GLN A 147 -5.67 7.83 -16.44
CA GLN A 147 -4.49 7.51 -17.25
C GLN A 147 -3.50 8.68 -17.31
N ILE A 148 -2.31 8.42 -17.84
CA ILE A 148 -1.37 9.47 -18.26
C ILE A 148 -1.89 10.01 -19.58
N GLU A 149 -2.01 11.33 -19.69
CA GLU A 149 -2.13 11.99 -21.00
C GLU A 149 -0.77 12.05 -21.69
#